data_AF-A0A0N4ZTK2-F1
#
_entry.id   AF-A0A0N4ZTK2-F1
#
_cell.length_a   1.000
_cell.length_b   1.000
_cell.length_c   1.000
_cell.angle_alpha   90.00
_cell.angle_beta   90.00
_cell.angle_gamma   90.00
#
_symmetry.space_group_name_H-M   'P 1'
#
loop_
_entity.id
_entity.type
_entity.pdbx_description
1 polymer ?
#
loop_
_entity_poly.entity_id
_entity_poly.type
_entity_poly.pdbx_seq_one_letter_code
_entity_poly.pdbx_strand_id
1 'polypeptide(L)'
;MFQPKYSPILNEKNLAQDMHIPKDLGESNIFVRNEVKRIADSLRPGIILTNEIIEILIESLTEFLDEVIVKTVKVTKHRKGLRVEKRDVKYVIERYFNIHQQYEIEDFWY
;
A
#
# COMPACT_ATOMS: atom_id res chain seq x y z
N MET A 1 46.87 -15.94 17.97
CA MET A 1 45.65 -16.41 17.27
C MET A 1 44.59 -15.32 17.35
N PHE A 2 44.35 -14.59 16.26
CA PHE A 2 43.12 -13.83 16.01
C PHE A 2 43.01 -13.67 14.49
N GLN A 3 42.12 -14.44 13.86
CA GLN A 3 41.72 -14.22 12.47
C GLN A 3 40.40 -13.43 12.47
N PRO A 4 40.29 -12.32 11.73
CA PRO A 4 39.01 -11.66 11.54
C PRO A 4 38.14 -12.51 10.60
N LYS A 5 36.96 -12.91 11.09
CA LYS A 5 35.94 -13.60 10.29
C LYS A 5 35.38 -12.62 9.27
N TYR A 6 35.83 -12.71 8.03
CA TYR A 6 35.13 -12.13 6.89
C TYR A 6 33.80 -12.89 6.73
N SER A 7 32.68 -12.19 6.96
CA SER A 7 31.35 -12.66 6.58
C SER A 7 31.21 -12.62 5.05
N PRO A 8 30.63 -13.66 4.41
CA PRO A 8 30.56 -13.74 2.97
C PRO A 8 29.56 -12.72 2.39
N ILE A 9 29.96 -12.20 1.24
CA ILE A 9 29.28 -11.24 0.37
C ILE A 9 27.81 -11.65 0.16
N LEU A 10 26.88 -10.71 0.39
CA LEU A 10 25.47 -10.84 0.01
C LEU A 10 25.40 -11.15 -1.49
N ASN A 11 25.01 -12.38 -1.82
CA ASN A 11 24.77 -12.81 -3.18
C ASN A 11 23.48 -12.12 -3.67
N GLU A 12 23.63 -11.11 -4.53
CA GLU A 12 22.55 -10.31 -5.12
C GLU A 12 21.48 -11.14 -5.86
N LYS A 13 21.72 -12.44 -6.06
CA LYS A 13 20.77 -13.37 -6.70
C LYS A 13 19.64 -13.87 -5.80
N ASN A 14 19.69 -13.65 -4.48
CA ASN A 14 18.68 -14.16 -3.54
C ASN A 14 17.60 -13.14 -3.13
N LEU A 15 17.64 -11.89 -3.62
CA LEU A 15 16.61 -10.87 -3.31
C LEU A 15 15.33 -10.99 -4.16
N ALA A 16 15.34 -11.81 -5.21
CA ALA A 16 14.22 -11.92 -6.16
C ALA A 16 13.31 -13.13 -5.93
N GLN A 17 13.55 -13.96 -4.91
CA GLN A 17 12.87 -15.26 -4.77
C GLN A 17 11.81 -15.38 -3.66
N ASP A 18 11.61 -14.35 -2.83
CA ASP A 18 10.60 -14.38 -1.76
C ASP A 18 9.44 -13.39 -1.94
N MET A 19 9.12 -13.03 -3.19
CA MET A 19 7.78 -12.52 -3.53
C MET A 19 6.93 -13.67 -4.05
N HIS A 20 6.55 -14.58 -3.14
CA HIS A 20 5.42 -15.46 -3.39
C HIS A 20 4.15 -14.60 -3.39
N ILE A 21 3.82 -13.99 -4.54
CA ILE A 21 2.51 -13.40 -4.77
C ILE A 21 1.53 -14.57 -4.71
N PRO A 22 0.61 -14.62 -3.73
CA PRO A 22 -0.30 -15.74 -3.58
C PRO A 22 -1.02 -16.01 -4.90
N LYS A 23 -1.03 -17.27 -5.33
CA LYS A 23 -1.67 -17.76 -6.56
C LYS A 23 -3.20 -17.67 -6.55
N ASP A 24 -3.74 -16.90 -5.61
CA ASP A 24 -5.16 -16.68 -5.36
C ASP A 24 -5.59 -15.25 -5.73
N LEU A 25 -5.20 -14.82 -6.93
CA LEU A 25 -5.69 -13.58 -7.51
C LEU A 25 -7.22 -13.62 -7.76
N GLY A 26 -7.84 -14.80 -7.76
CA GLY A 26 -9.27 -14.97 -7.98
C GLY A 26 -10.12 -14.60 -6.77
N GLU A 27 -9.84 -15.18 -5.60
CA GLU A 27 -10.65 -14.92 -4.39
C GLU A 27 -10.36 -13.53 -3.82
N SER A 28 -9.11 -13.07 -3.89
CA SER A 28 -8.72 -11.72 -3.48
C SER A 28 -9.44 -10.63 -4.31
N ASN A 29 -9.58 -10.83 -5.63
CA ASN A 29 -10.28 -9.87 -6.49
C ASN A 29 -11.81 -9.85 -6.20
N ILE A 30 -12.42 -11.01 -5.94
CA ILE A 30 -13.85 -11.08 -5.55
C ILE A 30 -14.09 -10.35 -4.22
N PHE A 31 -13.20 -10.51 -3.25
CA PHE A 31 -13.29 -9.80 -1.97
C PHE A 31 -13.24 -8.28 -2.16
N VAL A 32 -12.27 -7.78 -2.93
CA VAL A 32 -12.11 -6.34 -3.22
C VAL A 32 -13.36 -5.78 -3.91
N ARG A 33 -13.91 -6.49 -4.91
CA ARG A 33 -15.14 -6.07 -5.61
C ARG A 33 -16.34 -5.98 -4.65
N ASN A 34 -16.49 -6.94 -3.75
CA ASN A 34 -17.57 -6.93 -2.76
C ASN A 34 -17.40 -5.76 -1.78
N GLU A 35 -16.16 -5.44 -1.40
CA GLU A 35 -15.87 -4.33 -0.52
C GLU A 35 -16.16 -2.97 -1.17
N VAL A 36 -15.83 -2.80 -2.45
CA VAL A 36 -16.21 -1.60 -3.22
C VAL A 36 -17.73 -1.41 -3.23
N LYS A 37 -18.51 -2.48 -3.45
CA LYS A 37 -19.98 -2.42 -3.38
C LYS A 37 -20.47 -2.03 -1.99
N ARG A 38 -19.90 -2.63 -0.94
CA ARG A 38 -20.25 -2.33 0.46
C ARG A 38 -19.99 -0.87 0.82
N ILE A 39 -18.83 -0.33 0.43
CA ILE A 39 -18.48 1.08 0.65
C ILE A 39 -19.42 1.99 -0.15
N ALA A 40 -19.70 1.67 -1.41
CA ALA A 40 -20.61 2.46 -2.24
C ALA A 40 -22.02 2.54 -1.64
N ASP A 41 -22.56 1.42 -1.16
CA ASP A 41 -23.88 1.38 -0.51
C ASP A 41 -23.89 2.18 0.81
N SER A 42 -22.78 2.19 1.56
CA SER A 42 -22.65 3.01 2.77
C SER A 42 -22.62 4.52 2.50
N LEU A 43 -22.10 4.93 1.33
CA LEU A 43 -22.08 6.33 0.90
C LEU A 43 -23.43 6.76 0.31
N ARG A 44 -24.08 5.87 -0.44
CA ARG A 44 -25.39 6.10 -1.05
C ARG A 44 -26.17 4.78 -1.12
N PRO A 45 -27.13 4.57 -0.20
CA PRO A 45 -27.94 3.36 -0.21
C PRO A 45 -28.65 3.15 -1.54
N GLY A 46 -28.57 1.92 -2.07
CA GLY A 46 -29.21 1.53 -3.33
C GLY A 46 -28.46 1.98 -4.59
N ILE A 47 -27.21 2.46 -4.48
CA ILE A 47 -26.37 2.67 -5.66
C ILE A 47 -26.04 1.31 -6.31
N ILE A 48 -26.23 1.22 -7.62
CA ILE A 48 -25.88 0.02 -8.40
C ILE A 48 -24.63 0.35 -9.20
N LEU A 49 -23.51 -0.31 -8.86
CA LEU A 49 -22.27 -0.25 -9.62
C LEU A 49 -22.20 -1.43 -10.58
N THR A 50 -21.97 -1.15 -11.86
CA THR A 50 -21.69 -2.19 -12.85
C THR A 50 -20.29 -2.78 -12.61
N ASN A 51 -20.05 -4.00 -13.08
CA ASN A 51 -18.74 -4.64 -12.93
C ASN A 51 -17.62 -3.82 -13.57
N GLU A 52 -17.87 -3.19 -14.72
CA GLU A 52 -16.89 -2.32 -15.40
C GLU A 52 -16.50 -1.11 -14.55
N ILE A 53 -17.48 -0.46 -13.92
CA ILE A 53 -17.21 0.68 -13.03
C ILE A 53 -16.39 0.22 -11.82
N ILE A 54 -16.68 -0.96 -11.28
CA ILE A 54 -15.94 -1.52 -10.16
C ILE A 54 -14.48 -1.77 -10.56
N GLU A 55 -14.22 -2.35 -11.73
CA GLU A 55 -12.84 -2.55 -12.21
C GLU A 55 -12.09 -1.22 -12.34
N ILE A 56 -12.72 -0.20 -12.95
CA ILE A 56 -12.10 1.13 -13.11
C ILE A 56 -11.76 1.74 -11.75
N LEU A 57 -12.64 1.59 -10.75
CA LEU A 57 -12.38 2.08 -9.40
C LEU A 57 -11.22 1.33 -8.73
N ILE A 58 -11.14 0.01 -8.90
CA ILE A 58 -10.06 -0.82 -8.35
C ILE A 58 -8.72 -0.46 -9.02
N GLU A 59 -8.70 -0.33 -10.34
CA GLU A 59 -7.52 0.08 -11.11
C GLU A 59 -7.04 1.48 -10.66
N SER A 60 -7.96 2.45 -10.61
CA SER A 60 -7.65 3.81 -10.16
C SER A 60 -7.13 3.85 -8.72
N LEU A 61 -7.69 3.02 -7.83
CA LEU A 61 -7.20 2.90 -6.45
C LEU A 61 -5.79 2.30 -6.40
N THR A 62 -5.52 1.30 -7.23
CA THR A 62 -4.20 0.64 -7.30
C THR A 62 -3.14 1.64 -7.75
N GLU A 63 -3.41 2.39 -8.83
CA GLU A 63 -2.50 3.44 -9.32
C GLU A 63 -2.25 4.53 -8.27
N PHE A 64 -3.30 4.94 -7.56
CA PHE A 64 -3.18 5.89 -6.46
C PHE A 64 -2.30 5.35 -5.32
N LEU A 65 -2.48 4.09 -4.92
CA LEU A 65 -1.68 3.46 -3.87
C LEU A 65 -0.21 3.38 -4.27
N ASP A 66 0.10 3.01 -5.51
CA ASP A 66 1.48 3.00 -6.02
C ASP A 66 2.11 4.38 -5.93
N GLU A 67 1.38 5.43 -6.31
CA GLU A 67 1.88 6.80 -6.22
C GLU A 67 2.14 7.22 -4.75
N VAL A 68 1.20 6.91 -3.85
CA VAL A 68 1.36 7.18 -2.41
C VAL A 68 2.58 6.45 -1.85
N ILE A 69 2.77 5.18 -2.17
CA ILE A 69 3.91 4.37 -1.70
C ILE A 69 5.22 5.00 -2.19
N VAL A 70 5.32 5.30 -3.49
CA VAL A 70 6.54 5.88 -4.07
C VAL A 70 6.90 7.21 -3.41
N LYS A 71 5.92 8.10 -3.21
CA LYS A 71 6.17 9.39 -2.53
C LYS A 71 6.54 9.19 -1.07
N THR A 72 5.87 8.28 -0.37
CA THR A 72 6.11 8.01 1.06
C THR A 72 7.52 7.48 1.30
N VAL A 73 7.99 6.56 0.46
CA VAL A 73 9.37 6.05 0.53
C VAL A 73 10.38 7.18 0.27
N LYS A 74 10.10 8.08 -0.68
CA LYS A 74 10.97 9.25 -0.95
C LYS A 74 11.04 10.19 0.27
N VAL A 75 9.91 10.46 0.92
CA VAL A 75 9.86 11.29 2.14
C VAL A 75 10.61 10.62 3.30
N THR A 76 10.40 9.32 3.49
CA THR A 76 11.12 8.51 4.48
C THR A 76 12.63 8.62 4.28
N LYS A 77 13.10 8.47 3.04
CA LYS A 77 14.52 8.59 2.69
C LYS A 77 15.05 10.02 2.90
N HIS A 78 14.27 11.05 2.57
CA HIS A 78 14.64 12.45 2.75
C HIS A 78 14.93 12.78 4.22
N ARG A 79 14.10 12.27 5.14
CA ARG A 79 14.34 12.42 6.60
C ARG A 79 15.39 11.44 7.17
N LYS A 80 16.06 10.65 6.32
CA LYS A 80 17.02 9.59 6.69
C LYS A 80 16.41 8.46 7.54
N GLY A 81 15.10 8.23 7.40
CA GLY A 81 14.42 7.11 8.04
C GLY A 81 14.75 5.79 7.35
N LEU A 82 14.86 4.72 8.14
CA LEU A 82 15.08 3.35 7.65
C LEU A 82 13.78 2.58 7.39
N ARG A 83 12.66 3.07 7.94
CA ARG A 83 11.33 2.47 7.85
C ARG A 83 10.29 3.55 7.61
N VAL A 84 9.29 3.24 6.81
CA VAL A 84 8.12 4.11 6.59
C VAL A 84 7.38 4.25 7.93
N GLU A 85 7.06 5.48 8.30
CA GLU A 85 6.32 5.79 9.52
C GLU A 85 4.99 6.49 9.18
N LYS A 86 4.01 6.44 10.10
CA LYS A 86 2.69 7.09 9.94
C LYS A 86 2.80 8.56 9.52
N ARG A 87 3.80 9.28 10.03
CA ARG A 87 4.06 10.68 9.69
C ARG A 87 4.44 10.90 8.22
N ASP A 88 5.10 9.94 7.59
CA ASP A 88 5.50 10.04 6.18
C ASP A 88 4.28 9.91 5.27
N VAL A 89 3.43 8.91 5.57
CA VAL A 89 2.17 8.68 4.86
C VAL A 89 1.25 9.89 5.04
N LYS A 90 1.07 10.36 6.29
CA LYS A 90 0.25 11.54 6.59
C LYS A 90 0.73 12.77 5.82
N TYR A 91 2.03 13.06 5.86
CA TYR A 91 2.61 14.17 5.11
C TYR A 91 2.33 14.03 3.61
N VAL A 92 2.46 12.82 3.04
CA VAL A 92 2.22 12.60 1.61
C VAL A 92 0.76 12.84 1.23
N ILE A 93 -0.16 12.24 1.98
CA ILE A 93 -1.61 12.35 1.75
C ILE A 93 -2.07 13.81 1.84
N GLU A 94 -1.62 14.55 2.86
CA GLU A 94 -1.97 15.97 3.05
C GLU A 94 -1.32 16.85 1.99
N ARG A 95 -0.01 16.69 1.73
CA ARG A 95 0.76 17.62 0.91
C ARG A 95 0.56 17.44 -0.59
N TYR A 96 0.44 16.20 -1.05
CA TYR A 96 0.41 15.87 -2.49
C TYR A 96 -0.98 15.56 -3.01
N PHE A 97 -1.89 15.05 -2.17
CA PHE A 97 -3.22 14.66 -2.59
C PHE A 97 -4.33 15.55 -2.01
N ASN A 98 -3.98 16.50 -1.14
CA ASN A 98 -4.92 17.43 -0.50
C ASN A 98 -6.04 16.71 0.29
N ILE A 99 -5.81 15.44 0.66
CA ILE A 99 -6.73 14.65 1.44
C ILE A 99 -6.42 14.95 2.90
N HIS A 100 -7.33 15.66 3.56
CA HIS A 100 -7.19 15.98 4.97
C HIS A 100 -7.89 14.89 5.77
N GLN A 101 -7.19 14.34 6.75
CA GLN A 101 -7.75 13.32 7.63
C GLN A 101 -8.90 13.97 8.43
N GLN A 102 -10.14 13.62 8.12
CA GLN A 102 -11.32 14.13 8.85
C GLN A 102 -11.59 13.35 10.15
N TYR A 103 -10.96 12.19 10.33
CA TYR A 103 -11.15 11.33 11.50
C TYR A 103 -9.81 10.75 11.97
N GLU A 104 -9.64 10.66 13.29
CA GLU A 104 -8.51 9.99 13.93
C GLU A 104 -8.59 8.50 13.63
N ILE A 105 -7.71 7.99 12.76
CA ILE A 105 -7.56 6.54 12.58
C ILE A 105 -6.92 6.02 13.87
N GLU A 106 -7.69 5.24 14.65
CA GLU A 106 -7.20 4.52 15.82
C GLU A 106 -5.87 3.83 15.50
N ASP A 107 -4.91 3.91 16.41
CA ASP A 107 -3.53 3.46 16.25
C ASP A 107 -3.39 1.93 16.19
N PHE A 108 -4.08 1.27 15.26
CA PHE A 108 -3.88 -0.15 14.95
C PHE A 108 -3.01 -0.30 13.72
N TRP A 109 -1.70 -0.14 13.93
CA TRP A 109 -0.67 -0.67 13.03
C TRP A 109 0.06 -1.76 13.80
N TYR A 110 -0.19 -3.03 13.44
CA TYR A 110 0.52 -4.20 13.98
C TYR A 110 1.88 -4.41 13.29
#